data_AF-D3Z3B7-F1
#
_entry.id   AF-D3Z3B7-F1
#
_cell.length_a   1.000
_cell.length_b   1.000
_cell.length_c   1.000
_cell.angle_alpha   90.00
_cell.angle_beta   90.00
_cell.angle_gamma   90.00
#
_symmetry.space_group_name_H-M   'P 1'
#
loop_
_entity.id
_entity.type
_entity.pdbx_description
1 polymer ?
#
loop_
_entity_poly.entity_id
_entity_poly.type
_entity_poly.pdbx_seq_one_letter_code
_entity_poly.pdbx_strand_id
1 'polypeptide(L)' 'MATGDLKRSLRKLEQVLRSLNYPNEVDYVGLIKGDTAASLPIISYSLTSYSPYVAELLMESSIELIAKNDVRFTDTVYKL' A
#
# COMPACT_ATOMS: atom_id res chain seq x y z
N MET A 1 -9.35 15.31 -19.21
CA MET A 1 -9.45 14.73 -17.85
C MET A 1 -8.31 15.32 -17.04
N ALA A 2 -8.61 16.10 -15.99
CA ALA A 2 -7.62 16.95 -15.35
C ALA A 2 -6.71 16.14 -14.43
N THR A 3 -5.45 15.95 -14.83
CA THR A 3 -4.31 15.46 -14.02
C THR A 3 -3.95 16.45 -12.88
N GLY A 4 -4.75 17.50 -12.66
CA GLY A 4 -4.46 18.64 -11.77
C GLY A 4 -4.51 18.31 -10.28
N ASP A 5 -5.24 17.27 -9.86
CA ASP A 5 -5.35 16.90 -8.45
C ASP A 5 -4.34 15.83 -8.00
N LEU A 6 -3.44 15.35 -8.87
CA LEU A 6 -2.50 14.29 -8.50
C LEU A 6 -1.58 14.72 -7.34
N LYS A 7 -1.05 15.96 -7.40
CA LYS A 7 -0.28 16.55 -6.29
C LYS A 7 -1.09 16.67 -5.00
N ARG A 8 -2.39 16.96 -5.11
CA ARG A 8 -3.29 17.05 -3.96
C ARG A 8 -3.53 15.67 -3.35
N SER A 9 -3.71 14.65 -4.18
CA SER A 9 -3.83 13.25 -3.74
C SER A 9 -2.55 12.74 -3.08
N LEU A 10 -1.37 13.07 -3.61
CA LEU A 10 -0.10 12.72 -2.97
C LEU A 10 0.08 13.38 -1.60
N ARG A 11 -0.29 14.67 -1.46
CA ARG A 11 -0.26 15.34 -0.16
C ARG A 11 -1.22 14.69 0.84
N LYS A 12 -2.42 14.30 0.40
CA LYS A 12 -3.36 13.55 1.24
C LYS A 12 -2.78 12.20 1.64
N LEU A 13 -2.16 11.48 0.70
CA LEU A 13 -1.51 10.21 0.97
C LEU A 13 -0.40 10.36 2.00
N GLU A 14 0.47 11.37 1.86
CA GLU A 14 1.53 11.67 2.84
C GLU A 14 0.94 11.95 4.24
N GLN A 15 -0.13 12.75 4.33
CA GLN A 15 -0.79 13.02 5.61
C GLN A 15 -1.35 11.74 6.26
N VAL A 16 -1.98 10.87 5.46
CA VAL A 16 -2.49 9.59 5.95
C VAL A 16 -1.32 8.70 6.39
N LEU A 17 -0.27 8.56 5.59
CA LEU A 17 0.90 7.74 5.94
C LEU A 17 1.59 8.22 7.23
N ARG A 18 1.67 9.53 7.44
CA ARG A 18 2.14 10.11 8.71
C ARG A 18 1.21 9.72 9.87
N SER A 19 -0.10 9.78 9.68
CA SER A 19 -1.06 9.36 10.73
C SER A 19 -1.00 7.86 11.03
N LEU A 20 -0.63 7.05 10.02
CA LEU A 20 -0.42 5.61 10.15
C LEU A 20 0.96 5.27 10.76
N ASN A 21 1.84 6.24 11.01
CA ASN A 21 3.24 6.04 11.41
C ASN A 21 4.01 5.11 10.46
N TYR A 22 3.79 5.27 9.15
CA TYR A 22 4.44 4.45 8.13
C TYR A 22 5.97 4.59 8.21
N PRO A 23 6.71 3.49 8.48
CA PRO A 23 8.13 3.58 8.81
C PRO A 23 9.07 3.57 7.59
N ASN A 24 8.56 3.32 6.38
CA ASN A 24 9.40 3.19 5.19
C ASN A 24 9.36 4.47 4.35
N GLU A 25 10.38 4.65 3.50
CA GLU A 25 10.34 5.69 2.47
C GLU A 25 9.25 5.40 1.43
N VAL A 26 8.60 6.47 0.98
CA VAL A 26 7.53 6.42 -0.02
C VAL A 26 8.11 6.85 -1.35
N ASP A 27 8.04 5.98 -2.35
CA ASP A 27 8.45 6.35 -3.71
C ASP A 27 7.34 7.16 -4.41
N TYR A 28 7.35 8.46 -4.16
CA TYR A 28 6.44 9.39 -4.82
C TYR A 28 6.63 9.44 -6.33
N VAL A 29 7.82 9.15 -6.85
CA VAL A 29 8.11 9.17 -8.29
C VAL A 29 7.45 7.97 -8.97
N GLY A 30 7.58 6.79 -8.38
CA GLY A 30 6.87 5.58 -8.80
C GLY A 30 5.35 5.75 -8.71
N LEU A 31 4.84 6.30 -7.61
CA LEU A 31 3.40 6.56 -7.45
C LEU A 31 2.83 7.49 -8.52
N ILE A 32 3.57 8.54 -8.91
CA ILE A 32 3.16 9.45 -10.00
C ILE A 32 3.10 8.72 -11.35
N LYS A 33 4.04 7.79 -11.57
CA LYS A 33 4.11 6.98 -12.80
C LYS A 33 3.10 5.83 -12.81
N GLY A 34 2.39 5.59 -11.71
CA GLY A 34 1.48 4.45 -11.57
C GLY A 34 2.21 3.13 -11.34
N ASP A 35 3.43 3.18 -10.82
CA ASP A 35 4.20 1.98 -10.49
C ASP A 35 3.56 1.26 -9.30
N THR A 36 3.17 0.01 -9.52
CA THR A 36 2.56 -0.84 -8.50
C THR A 36 3.52 -1.16 -7.37
N ALA A 37 4.83 -1.23 -7.65
CA ALA A 37 5.86 -1.48 -6.65
C ALA A 37 5.94 -0.35 -5.62
N ALA A 38 5.65 0.88 -6.01
CA ALA A 38 5.69 2.04 -5.11
C ALA A 38 4.50 2.08 -4.13
N SER A 39 3.32 1.59 -4.55
CA SER A 39 2.13 1.48 -3.69
C SER A 39 2.08 0.20 -2.86
N LEU A 40 2.75 -0.87 -3.31
CA LEU A 40 2.74 -2.16 -2.63
C LEU A 40 3.13 -2.10 -1.14
N PRO A 41 4.23 -1.45 -0.74
CA PRO A 41 4.64 -1.46 0.66
C PRO A 41 3.71 -0.63 1.55
N ILE A 42 3.02 0.38 0.99
CA ILE A 42 1.96 1.15 1.68
C ILE A 42 0.75 0.26 1.97
N ILE A 43 0.28 -0.48 0.96
CA ILE A 43 -0.87 -1.38 1.10
C ILE A 43 -0.51 -2.52 2.07
N SER A 44 0.68 -3.11 1.92
CA SER A 44 1.18 -4.17 2.79
C SER A 44 1.18 -3.72 4.25
N TYR A 45 1.76 -2.56 4.57
CA TYR A 45 1.79 -2.04 5.93
C TYR A 45 0.37 -1.77 6.48
N SER A 46 -0.51 -1.21 5.66
CA SER A 46 -1.88 -0.91 6.06
C SER A 46 -2.68 -2.18 6.42
N LEU A 47 -2.42 -3.28 5.70
CA LEU A 47 -3.11 -4.56 5.89
C LEU A 47 -2.47 -5.45 6.97
N THR A 48 -1.15 -5.36 7.16
CA THR A 48 -0.42 -6.26 8.08
C THR A 48 -0.07 -5.62 9.41
N SER A 49 0.31 -4.34 9.43
CA SER A 49 0.85 -3.67 10.61
C SER A 49 -0.11 -2.67 11.25
N TYR A 50 -0.99 -2.03 10.45
CA TYR A 50 -1.90 -1.01 10.98
C TYR A 50 -3.16 -1.60 11.63
N SER A 51 -3.78 -2.61 10.99
CA SER A 51 -5.02 -3.22 11.50
C SER A 51 -4.80 -4.70 11.85
N PRO A 52 -4.62 -5.05 13.14
CA PRO A 52 -4.44 -6.44 13.55
C PRO A 52 -5.67 -7.30 13.19
N TYR A 53 -6.87 -6.72 13.22
CA TYR A 53 -8.09 -7.42 12.82
C TYR A 53 -8.11 -7.80 11.33
N VAL A 54 -7.64 -6.89 10.46
CA VAL A 54 -7.52 -7.19 9.03
C VAL A 54 -6.41 -8.21 8.78
N ALA A 55 -5.30 -8.12 9.52
CA ALA A 55 -4.22 -9.11 9.45
C ALA A 55 -4.69 -10.52 9.86
N GLU A 56 -5.48 -10.63 10.93
CA GLU A 56 -6.11 -11.89 11.36
C GLU A 56 -7.06 -12.43 10.29
N LEU A 57 -7.92 -11.58 9.72
CA LEU A 57 -8.86 -11.97 8.66
C LEU A 57 -8.14 -12.42 7.37
N LEU A 58 -7.01 -11.80 7.05
CA LEU A 58 -6.14 -12.22 5.95
C LEU A 58 -5.48 -13.56 6.23
N MET A 59 -5.05 -13.79 7.48
CA MET A 59 -4.49 -15.06 7.92
C MET A 59 -5.53 -16.19 7.90
N GLU A 60 -6.77 -15.91 8.32
CA GLU A 60 -7.92 -16.82 8.19
C GLU A 60 -8.24 -17.15 6.72
N SER A 61 -8.05 -16.17 5.83
CA SER A 61 -8.23 -16.34 4.39
C SER A 61 -7.09 -17.11 3.70
N SER A 62 -6.11 -17.64 4.46
CA SER A 62 -4.88 -18.27 3.96
C SER A 62 -4.04 -17.36 3.05
N ILE A 63 -4.18 -16.04 3.18
CA ILE A 63 -3.39 -15.06 2.45
C ILE A 63 -2.15 -14.77 3.32
N GLU A 64 -1.10 -15.57 3.15
CA GLU A 64 0.18 -15.38 3.82
C GLU A 64 0.88 -14.11 3.30
N LEU A 65 0.62 -12.97 3.94
CA LEU A 65 1.25 -11.68 3.65
C LEU A 65 2.61 -11.52 4.32
N ILE A 66 3.39 -12.59 4.33
CA ILE A 66 4.59 -12.69 5.17
C ILE A 66 5.77 -11.91 4.57
N ALA A 67 5.71 -11.52 3.29
CA ALA A 67 6.77 -10.73 2.68
C ALA A 67 6.24 -9.47 1.95
N LYS A 68 6.90 -8.34 2.25
CA LYS A 68 6.80 -7.02 1.58
C LYS A 68 6.89 -7.03 0.04
N ASN A 69 7.18 -8.19 -0.55
CA ASN A 69 7.42 -8.42 -1.97
C ASN A 69 6.91 -9.79 -2.42
N ASP A 70 5.90 -10.34 -1.74
CA ASP A 70 5.33 -11.62 -2.17
C ASP A 70 4.54 -11.39 -3.46
N VAL A 71 4.91 -12.11 -4.52
CA VAL A 71 4.21 -12.06 -5.82
C VAL A 71 2.72 -12.35 -5.60
N ARG A 72 2.38 -13.23 -4.66
CA ARG A 72 1.00 -13.56 -4.29
C ARG A 72 0.23 -12.38 -3.73
N PHE A 73 0.90 -11.45 -3.03
CA PHE A 73 0.25 -10.23 -2.55
C PHE A 73 -0.05 -9.27 -3.69
N THR A 74 0.92 -9.03 -4.58
CA THR A 74 0.68 -8.25 -5.79
C THR A 74 -0.44 -8.85 -6.63
N ASP A 75 -0.43 -10.18 -6.82
CA ASP A 75 -1.44 -10.90 -7.58
C ASP A 75 -2.83 -10.79 -6.93
N THR A 76 -2.90 -10.92 -5.60
CA THR A 76 -4.16 -10.78 -4.84
C THR A 76 -4.70 -9.35 -4.85
N VAL A 77 -3.81 -8.35 -4.69
CA VAL A 77 -4.20 -6.92 -4.64
C VAL A 77 -4.56 -6.40 -6.02
N TYR A 78 -3.80 -6.77 -7.05
CA TYR A 78 -3.99 -6.26 -8.39
C TYR A 78 -4.85 -7.15 -9.29
N LYS A 79 -5.13 -8.41 -8.90
CA LYS A 79 -5.83 -9.41 -9.72
C LYS A 79 -5.37 -9.35 -11.18
N LEU A 80 -4.09 -9.61 -11.42
CA LEU A 80 -3.57 -9.81 -12.77
C LEU A 80 -3.84 -11.24 -13.26
#